data_AF-A0A085AF48-F1
#
_entry.id   AF-A0A085AF48-F1
#
_cell.length_a   1.000
_cell.length_b   1.000
_cell.length_c   1.000
_cell.angle_alpha   90.00
_cell.angle_beta   90.00
_cell.angle_gamma   90.00
#
_symmetry.space_group_name_H-M   'P 1'
#
loop_
_entity.id
_entity.type
_entity.pdbx_description
1 polymer ?
#
loop_
_entity_poly.entity_id
_entity_poly.type
_entity_poly.pdbx_seq_one_letter_code
_entity_poly.pdbx_strand_id
1 'polypeptide(L)'
;MRKTRKVITACSPDFAERNFALCYENNELQNGKPQPFYRMTRNGWTMLVFSFTGTAAIAFKEAYIAAFDWMADMIANGKQNLEAERNAVMLEYMKEKDVASMSGRLLNRWGKVKKPHLLARIERLERQGQICLPGFGKV
;
A
#
# COMPACT_ATOMS: atom_id res chain seq x y z
N MET A 1 -25.02 14.15 10.35
CA MET A 1 -25.39 13.38 9.14
C MET A 1 -25.78 14.19 7.89
N ARG A 2 -26.31 15.41 7.99
CA ARG A 2 -26.77 16.18 6.81
C ARG A 2 -25.67 16.42 5.76
N LYS A 3 -24.45 16.75 6.19
CA LYS A 3 -23.30 16.96 5.28
C LYS A 3 -22.94 15.70 4.50
N THR A 4 -22.87 14.56 5.18
CA THR A 4 -22.57 13.24 4.57
C THR A 4 -23.57 12.90 3.48
N ARG A 5 -24.88 13.02 3.75
CA ARG A 5 -25.92 12.77 2.75
C ARG A 5 -25.78 13.67 1.52
N LYS A 6 -25.53 14.97 1.73
CA LYS A 6 -25.33 15.93 0.63
C LYS A 6 -24.12 15.56 -0.24
N VAL A 7 -23.02 15.09 0.37
CA VAL A 7 -21.84 14.64 -0.38
C VAL A 7 -22.14 13.38 -1.17
N ILE A 8 -22.78 12.37 -0.55
CA ILE A 8 -23.15 11.11 -1.20
C ILE A 8 -24.01 11.37 -2.45
N THR A 9 -25.03 12.24 -2.35
CA THR A 9 -25.90 12.57 -3.49
C THR A 9 -25.17 13.34 -4.59
N ALA A 10 -24.08 14.02 -4.29
CA ALA A 10 -23.30 14.76 -5.28
C ALA A 10 -22.24 13.91 -5.99
N CYS A 11 -21.84 12.77 -5.40
CA CYS A 11 -20.90 11.81 -5.98
C CYS A 11 -21.54 11.01 -7.11
N SER A 12 -20.71 10.40 -7.95
CA SER A 12 -21.18 9.39 -8.90
C SER A 12 -21.81 8.20 -8.15
N PRO A 13 -22.82 7.53 -8.74
CA PRO A 13 -23.47 6.38 -8.10
C PRO A 13 -22.46 5.28 -7.71
N ASP A 14 -21.54 4.96 -8.62
CA ASP A 14 -20.52 3.93 -8.41
C ASP A 14 -19.58 4.28 -7.23
N PHE A 15 -19.17 5.55 -7.14
CA PHE A 15 -18.34 6.01 -6.02
C PHE A 15 -19.11 5.96 -4.70
N ALA A 16 -20.37 6.40 -4.72
CA ALA A 16 -21.23 6.41 -3.54
C ALA A 16 -21.44 5.00 -2.99
N GLU A 17 -21.79 4.04 -3.84
CA GLU A 17 -22.07 2.65 -3.46
C GLU A 17 -20.84 1.95 -2.87
N ARG A 18 -19.67 2.12 -3.48
CA ARG A 18 -18.44 1.47 -3.02
C ARG A 18 -17.90 2.04 -1.71
N ASN A 19 -18.17 3.31 -1.44
CA ASN A 19 -17.50 4.04 -0.37
C ASN A 19 -18.41 4.41 0.81
N PHE A 20 -19.74 4.32 0.66
CA PHE A 20 -20.70 4.64 1.72
C PHE A 20 -21.81 3.60 1.81
N ALA A 21 -21.81 2.82 2.89
CA ALA A 21 -22.88 1.88 3.22
C ALA A 21 -23.79 2.49 4.30
N LEU A 22 -25.10 2.59 4.01
CA LEU A 22 -26.10 2.97 5.01
C LEU A 22 -26.38 1.77 5.92
N CYS A 23 -26.17 1.95 7.21
CA CYS A 23 -26.39 0.95 8.24
C CYS A 23 -27.34 1.50 9.32
N TYR A 24 -27.88 0.62 10.14
CA TYR A 24 -28.76 0.97 11.24
C TYR A 24 -28.25 0.29 12.52
N GLU A 25 -28.28 1.02 13.62
CA GLU A 25 -27.95 0.49 14.95
C GLU A 25 -29.07 0.84 15.92
N ASN A 26 -29.44 -0.11 16.79
CA ASN A 26 -30.47 0.15 17.79
C ASN A 26 -29.87 0.97 18.93
N ASN A 27 -30.41 2.16 19.15
CA ASN A 27 -29.93 3.03 20.21
C ASN A 27 -30.71 2.79 21.50
N GLU A 28 -30.05 2.20 22.51
CA GLU A 28 -30.65 1.92 23.83
C GLU A 28 -31.10 3.20 24.54
N LEU A 29 -30.35 4.30 24.40
CA LEU A 29 -30.69 5.63 24.94
C LEU A 29 -31.94 6.23 24.29
N GLN A 30 -32.42 5.62 23.21
CA GLN A 30 -33.58 6.06 22.46
C GLN A 30 -34.63 4.95 22.32
N ASN A 31 -34.79 4.16 23.38
CA ASN A 31 -35.76 3.06 23.49
C ASN A 31 -35.60 2.01 22.38
N GLY A 32 -34.36 1.69 22.00
CA GLY A 32 -34.06 0.69 20.98
C GLY A 32 -34.42 1.10 19.55
N LYS A 33 -34.70 2.39 19.29
CA LYS A 33 -35.01 2.86 17.93
C LYS A 33 -33.80 2.73 17.01
N PRO A 34 -33.98 2.25 15.76
CA PRO A 34 -32.90 2.15 14.80
C PRO A 34 -32.43 3.54 14.35
N GLN A 35 -31.16 3.84 14.58
CA GLN A 35 -30.50 5.06 14.16
C GLN A 35 -29.65 4.82 12.91
N PRO A 36 -29.85 5.60 11.83
CA PRO A 36 -29.09 5.44 10.61
C PRO A 36 -27.67 6.00 10.76
N PHE A 37 -26.67 5.18 10.44
CA PHE A 37 -25.28 5.59 10.33
C PHE A 37 -24.67 5.19 8.98
N TYR A 38 -23.55 5.82 8.61
CA TYR A 38 -22.82 5.46 7.39
C TYR A 38 -21.51 4.80 7.79
N ARG A 39 -21.33 3.54 7.38
CA ARG A 39 -20.02 2.92 7.34
C ARG A 39 -19.35 3.35 6.05
N MET A 40 -18.11 3.83 6.11
CA MET A 40 -17.42 4.35 4.94
C MET A 40 -15.99 3.85 4.85
N THR A 41 -15.46 3.83 3.63
CA THR A 41 -14.06 3.49 3.34
C THR A 41 -13.14 4.70 3.57
N ARG A 42 -11.81 4.49 3.46
CA ARG A 42 -10.82 5.58 3.41
C ARG A 42 -11.22 6.64 2.38
N ASN A 43 -11.62 6.22 1.19
CA ASN A 43 -11.96 7.11 0.08
C ASN A 43 -13.24 7.91 0.34
N GLY A 44 -14.26 7.26 0.93
CA GLY A 44 -15.46 7.96 1.38
C GLY A 44 -15.15 9.04 2.41
N TRP A 45 -14.24 8.74 3.35
CA TRP A 45 -13.76 9.73 4.32
C TRP A 45 -12.96 10.87 3.66
N THR A 46 -12.02 10.55 2.75
CA THR A 46 -11.23 11.55 2.00
C THR A 46 -12.12 12.52 1.25
N MET A 47 -13.17 12.03 0.60
CA MET A 47 -14.16 12.85 -0.10
C MET A 47 -14.82 13.91 0.82
N LEU A 48 -15.13 13.54 2.07
CA LEU A 48 -15.78 14.41 3.06
C LEU A 48 -14.85 15.48 3.65
N VAL A 49 -13.56 15.16 3.79
CA VAL A 49 -12.57 16.02 4.45
C VAL A 49 -12.08 17.13 3.54
N PHE A 50 -12.08 16.93 2.23
CA PHE A 50 -11.75 18.00 1.29
C PHE A 50 -12.62 19.25 1.51
N SER A 51 -11.97 20.40 1.65
CA SER A 51 -12.59 21.68 2.02
C SER A 51 -13.45 22.31 0.91
N PHE A 52 -13.12 22.04 -0.36
CA PHE A 52 -13.81 22.63 -1.52
C PHE A 52 -15.03 21.82 -1.94
N THR A 53 -16.07 22.47 -2.47
CA THR A 53 -17.34 21.83 -2.88
C THR A 53 -17.82 22.36 -4.22
N GLY A 54 -18.81 21.68 -4.85
CA GLY A 54 -19.31 22.01 -6.20
C GLY A 54 -19.23 20.80 -7.13
N THR A 55 -19.93 20.85 -8.27
CA THR A 55 -19.96 19.73 -9.24
C THR A 55 -18.57 19.44 -9.82
N ALA A 56 -17.86 20.46 -10.28
CA ALA A 56 -16.49 20.33 -10.75
C ALA A 56 -15.52 19.84 -9.65
N ALA A 57 -15.75 20.29 -8.41
CA ALA A 57 -14.98 19.83 -7.27
C ALA A 57 -15.16 18.33 -7.00
N ILE A 58 -16.39 17.81 -7.08
CA ILE A 58 -16.64 16.38 -6.89
C ILE A 58 -15.95 15.55 -7.97
N ALA A 59 -16.09 15.94 -9.24
CA ALA A 59 -15.43 15.25 -10.35
C ALA A 59 -13.90 15.20 -10.17
N PHE A 60 -13.29 16.34 -9.78
CA PHE A 60 -11.88 16.39 -9.47
C PHE A 60 -11.49 15.48 -8.31
N LYS A 61 -12.27 15.47 -7.22
CA LYS A 61 -11.98 14.64 -6.04
C LYS A 61 -12.05 13.14 -6.36
N GLU A 62 -13.04 12.70 -7.14
CA GLU A 62 -13.13 11.31 -7.56
C GLU A 62 -11.92 10.92 -8.42
N ALA A 63 -11.54 11.76 -9.39
CA ALA A 63 -10.35 11.54 -10.21
C ALA A 63 -9.05 11.54 -9.39
N TYR A 64 -8.92 12.46 -8.43
CA TYR A 64 -7.77 12.54 -7.53
C TYR A 64 -7.65 11.27 -6.67
N ILE A 65 -8.76 10.82 -6.07
CA ILE A 65 -8.79 9.61 -5.25
C ILE A 65 -8.42 8.39 -6.11
N ALA A 66 -8.98 8.27 -7.31
CA ALA A 66 -8.65 7.17 -8.22
C ALA A 66 -7.16 7.16 -8.61
N ALA A 67 -6.58 8.32 -8.91
CA ALA A 67 -5.15 8.43 -9.21
C ALA A 67 -4.28 8.09 -7.99
N PHE A 68 -4.70 8.50 -6.79
CA PHE A 68 -4.00 8.19 -5.56
C PHE A 68 -3.99 6.69 -5.26
N ASP A 69 -5.14 6.03 -5.38
CA ASP A 69 -5.24 4.59 -5.19
C ASP A 69 -4.39 3.83 -6.21
N TRP A 70 -4.42 4.25 -7.48
CA TRP A 70 -3.57 3.68 -8.52
C TRP A 70 -2.07 3.82 -8.19
N MET A 71 -1.64 4.98 -7.71
CA MET A 71 -0.26 5.19 -7.27
C MET A 71 0.09 4.34 -6.04
N ALA A 72 -0.81 4.24 -5.07
CA ALA A 72 -0.61 3.42 -3.88
C ALA A 72 -0.45 1.94 -4.25
N ASP A 73 -1.27 1.43 -5.17
CA ASP A 73 -1.19 0.07 -5.68
C ASP A 73 0.11 -0.16 -6.46
N MET A 74 0.51 0.79 -7.31
CA MET A 74 1.78 0.71 -8.05
C MET A 74 2.99 0.63 -7.11
N ILE A 75 3.01 1.44 -6.05
CA ILE A 75 4.08 1.44 -5.04
C ILE A 75 4.07 0.12 -4.26
N ALA A 76 2.89 -0.36 -3.85
CA ALA A 76 2.75 -1.61 -3.12
C ALA A 76 3.24 -2.81 -3.94
N ASN A 77 2.82 -2.92 -5.21
CA ASN A 77 3.22 -3.98 -6.13
C ASN A 77 4.73 -3.93 -6.44
N GLY A 78 5.28 -2.72 -6.67
CA GLY A 78 6.72 -2.54 -6.89
C GLY A 78 7.54 -3.02 -5.69
N LYS A 79 7.10 -2.70 -4.47
CA LYS A 79 7.75 -3.16 -3.23
C LYS A 79 7.68 -4.68 -3.08
N GLN A 80 6.53 -5.29 -3.33
CA GLN A 80 6.36 -6.75 -3.26
C GLN A 80 7.29 -7.49 -4.23
N ASN A 81 7.48 -6.99 -5.45
CA ASN A 81 8.38 -7.59 -6.43
C ASN A 81 9.84 -7.56 -5.96
N LEU A 82 10.29 -6.43 -5.41
CA LEU A 82 11.67 -6.29 -4.89
C LEU A 82 11.90 -7.16 -3.66
N GLU A 83 10.91 -7.28 -2.76
CA GLU A 83 10.99 -8.18 -1.62
C GLU A 83 11.10 -9.65 -2.04
N ALA A 84 10.31 -10.06 -3.04
CA ALA A 84 10.36 -11.42 -3.58
C ALA A 84 11.74 -11.73 -4.20
N GLU A 85 12.29 -10.80 -5.01
CA GLU A 85 13.63 -10.98 -5.60
C GLU A 85 14.71 -11.02 -4.51
N ARG A 86 14.65 -10.13 -3.52
CA ARG A 86 15.57 -10.12 -2.38
C ARG A 86 15.54 -11.45 -1.63
N ASN A 87 14.35 -11.95 -1.33
CA ASN A 87 14.17 -13.23 -0.63
C ASN A 87 14.75 -14.40 -1.44
N ALA A 88 14.57 -14.41 -2.77
CA ALA A 88 15.13 -15.44 -3.63
C ALA A 88 16.67 -15.42 -3.66
N VAL A 89 17.28 -14.24 -3.78
CA VAL A 89 18.75 -14.08 -3.76
C VAL A 89 19.33 -14.43 -2.39
N MET A 90 18.65 -14.04 -1.31
CA MET A 90 19.06 -14.40 0.05
C MET A 90 19.02 -15.93 0.25
N LEU A 91 17.99 -16.60 -0.25
CA LEU A 91 17.90 -18.06 -0.22
C LEU A 91 19.02 -18.73 -1.03
N GLU A 92 19.36 -18.19 -2.21
CA GLU A 92 20.51 -18.65 -3.01
C GLU A 92 21.82 -18.51 -2.23
N TYR A 93 22.03 -17.35 -1.58
CA TYR A 93 23.19 -17.10 -0.74
C TYR A 93 23.32 -18.11 0.39
N MET A 94 22.23 -18.40 1.12
CA MET A 94 22.25 -19.38 2.20
C MET A 94 22.59 -20.78 1.68
N LYS A 95 21.95 -21.22 0.59
CA LYS A 95 22.22 -22.54 -0.02
C LYS A 95 23.66 -22.69 -0.49
N GLU A 96 24.19 -21.70 -1.20
CA GLU A 96 25.57 -21.74 -1.71
C GLU A 96 26.60 -21.69 -0.57
N LYS A 97 26.32 -20.92 0.49
CA LYS A 97 27.15 -20.90 1.70
C LYS A 97 27.18 -22.28 2.38
N ASP A 98 26.03 -22.93 2.51
CA ASP A 98 25.92 -24.24 3.14
C ASP A 98 26.66 -25.30 2.31
N VAL A 99 26.48 -25.31 0.99
CA VAL A 99 27.20 -26.21 0.06
C VAL A 99 28.71 -25.99 0.11
N ALA A 100 29.16 -24.73 0.18
CA ALA A 100 30.58 -24.41 0.26
C ALA A 100 31.24 -24.95 1.52
N SER A 101 30.52 -24.99 2.65
CA SER A 101 31.03 -25.51 3.92
C SER A 101 31.44 -26.99 3.87
N MET A 102 30.92 -27.74 2.89
CA MET A 102 31.15 -29.18 2.76
C MET A 102 32.48 -29.55 2.04
N SER A 103 33.20 -28.59 1.46
CA SER A 103 34.46 -28.88 0.76
C SER A 103 35.38 -27.66 0.64
N GLY A 104 36.67 -27.82 0.93
CA GLY A 104 37.67 -26.75 0.81
C GLY A 104 37.78 -26.13 -0.59
N ARG A 105 37.58 -26.92 -1.67
CA ARG A 105 37.54 -26.41 -3.05
C ARG A 105 36.32 -25.51 -3.28
N LEU A 106 35.16 -25.88 -2.74
CA LEU A 106 33.94 -25.09 -2.83
C LEU A 106 34.03 -23.82 -1.98
N LEU A 107 34.65 -23.89 -0.80
CA LEU A 107 34.97 -22.73 0.05
C LEU A 107 35.81 -21.67 -0.68
N ASN A 108 36.84 -22.08 -1.42
CA ASN A 108 37.65 -21.15 -2.21
C ASN A 108 36.85 -20.50 -3.35
N ARG A 109 36.07 -21.29 -4.10
CA ARG A 109 35.17 -20.78 -5.15
C ARG A 109 34.10 -19.84 -4.58
N TRP A 110 33.52 -20.18 -3.44
CA TRP A 110 32.56 -19.36 -2.71
C TRP A 110 33.15 -18.00 -2.37
N GLY A 111 34.31 -17.98 -1.71
CA GLY A 111 34.95 -16.74 -1.28
C GLY A 111 35.35 -15.82 -2.44
N LYS A 112 35.89 -16.37 -3.53
CA LYS A 112 36.42 -15.57 -4.65
C LYS A 112 35.38 -15.17 -5.70
N VAL A 113 34.33 -15.97 -5.90
CA VAL A 113 33.41 -15.80 -7.02
C VAL A 113 31.99 -15.57 -6.53
N LYS A 114 31.37 -16.56 -5.89
CA LYS A 114 29.92 -16.53 -5.60
C LYS A 114 29.55 -15.49 -4.52
N LYS A 115 30.30 -15.44 -3.41
CA LYS A 115 30.00 -14.55 -2.28
C LYS A 115 30.00 -13.06 -2.67
N PRO A 116 31.03 -12.51 -3.35
CA PRO A 116 31.01 -11.11 -3.76
C PRO A 116 29.83 -10.76 -4.68
N HIS A 117 29.53 -11.62 -5.66
CA HIS A 117 28.42 -11.38 -6.59
C HIS A 117 27.05 -11.38 -5.90
N LEU A 118 26.80 -12.34 -5.00
CA LEU A 118 25.53 -12.43 -4.28
C LEU A 118 25.36 -11.28 -3.30
N LEU A 119 26.42 -10.90 -2.57
CA LEU A 119 26.38 -9.74 -1.66
C LEU A 119 26.10 -8.44 -2.42
N ALA A 120 26.77 -8.21 -3.55
CA ALA A 120 26.52 -7.03 -4.39
C ALA A 120 25.07 -6.99 -4.92
N ARG A 121 24.49 -8.15 -5.24
CA ARG A 121 23.10 -8.25 -5.68
C ARG A 121 22.11 -7.97 -4.54
N ILE A 122 22.36 -8.52 -3.34
CA ILE A 122 21.56 -8.24 -2.14
C ILE A 122 21.58 -6.74 -1.83
N GLU A 123 22.77 -6.13 -1.77
CA GLU A 123 22.93 -4.71 -1.50
C GLU A 123 22.19 -3.83 -2.52
N ARG A 124 22.24 -4.21 -3.80
CA ARG A 124 21.50 -3.49 -4.86
C ARG A 124 19.99 -3.55 -4.63
N LEU A 125 19.46 -4.73 -4.31
CA LEU A 125 18.03 -4.92 -4.06
C LEU A 125 17.57 -4.19 -2.80
N GLU A 126 18.38 -4.18 -1.74
CA GLU A 126 18.12 -3.40 -0.53
C GLU A 126 18.07 -1.90 -0.85
N ARG A 127 19.04 -1.39 -1.61
CA ARG A 127 19.07 0.03 -2.04
C ARG A 127 17.89 0.41 -2.93
N GLN A 128 17.35 -0.53 -3.71
CA GLN A 128 16.19 -0.31 -4.59
C GLN A 128 14.87 -0.41 -3.81
N GLY A 129 14.77 -1.32 -2.85
CA GLY A 129 13.58 -1.53 -2.02
C GLY A 129 13.33 -0.43 -0.99
N GLN A 130 14.34 0.40 -0.67
CA GLN A 130 14.20 1.52 0.25
C GLN A 130 13.55 2.72 -0.44
N ILE A 131 12.29 2.98 -0.12
CA ILE A 131 11.59 4.20 -0.52
C ILE A 131 12.22 5.37 0.23
N CYS A 132 12.93 6.25 -0.48
CA CYS A 132 13.46 7.48 0.10
C CYS A 132 12.38 8.54 0.11
N LEU A 133 12.11 9.12 1.28
CA LEU A 133 11.27 10.29 1.36
C LEU A 133 12.04 11.49 0.79
N PRO A 134 11.41 12.35 -0.04
CA PRO A 134 12.04 13.58 -0.51
C PRO A 134 12.61 14.39 0.67
N GLY A 135 13.90 14.75 0.61
CA GLY A 135 14.58 15.48 1.69
C GLY A 135 15.24 14.59 2.76
N PHE A 136 15.02 13.28 2.75
CA PHE A 136 15.74 12.33 3.60
C PHE A 136 16.69 11.51 2.71
N GLY A 137 17.99 11.72 2.91
CA GLY A 137 19.03 10.92 2.23
C GLY A 137 18.96 9.45 2.63
N LYS A 138 19.51 8.57 1.79
CA LYS A 138 19.76 7.17 2.16
C LYS A 138 20.84 7.18 3.26
N VAL A 139 20.47 6.74 4.47
CA VAL A 139 21.42 6.45 5.57
C VAL A 139 22.19 5.20 5.22
#